data_AF-A0A1B0AN04-F1
#
_entry.id   AF-A0A1B0AN04-F1
#
_cell.length_a   1.000
_cell.length_b   1.000
_cell.length_c   1.000
_cell.angle_alpha   90.00
_cell.angle_beta   90.00
_cell.angle_gamma   90.00
#
_symmetry.space_group_name_H-M   'P 1'
#
loop_
_entity.id
_entity.type
_entity.pdbx_description
1 polymer ?
#
loop_
_entity_poly.entity_id
_entity_poly.type
_entity_poly.pdbx_seq_one_letter_code
_entity_poly.pdbx_strand_id
1 'polypeptide(L)'
;TSSEHTDSSFLLANAQIVDFPIVYCNESFCKISGYNRAEVMQKSCRCGFMYGELTDKETVARLEYTLENQQQDQFEILLYKKNSK
;
A
#
# COMPACT_ATOMS: atom_id res chain seq x y z
N THR A 1 -1.18 32.13 7.59
CA THR A 1 -0.03 31.23 7.40
C THR A 1 -0.57 29.94 6.85
N SER A 2 -0.62 29.83 5.51
CA SER A 2 -1.17 28.65 4.84
C SER A 2 -0.22 27.48 5.07
N SER A 3 -0.63 26.52 5.88
CA SER A 3 0.07 25.25 6.04
C SER A 3 0.18 24.57 4.69
N GLU A 4 1.40 24.36 4.21
CA GLU A 4 1.68 23.40 3.13
C GLU A 4 1.27 22.02 3.63
N HIS A 5 0.00 21.66 3.41
CA HIS A 5 -0.43 20.28 3.56
C HIS A 5 0.20 19.50 2.41
N THR A 6 1.31 18.81 2.70
CA THR A 6 1.77 17.73 1.84
C THR A 6 0.63 16.71 1.81
N ASP A 7 0.00 16.53 0.64
CA ASP A 7 -1.00 15.49 0.40
C ASP A 7 -0.32 14.10 0.48
N SER A 8 0.07 13.71 1.68
CA SER A 8 0.78 12.46 1.97
C SER A 8 -0.19 11.32 1.74
N SER A 9 0.12 10.41 0.83
CA SER A 9 -0.69 9.21 0.56
C SER A 9 -0.23 8.05 1.46
N PHE A 10 -1.13 7.47 2.25
CA PHE A 10 -0.77 6.37 3.17
C PHE A 10 -1.93 5.39 3.45
N LEU A 11 -1.53 4.20 3.91
CA LEU A 11 -2.38 3.12 4.41
C LEU A 11 -1.97 2.78 5.85
N LEU A 12 -2.92 2.31 6.66
CA LEU A 12 -2.66 1.69 7.96
C LEU A 12 -3.24 0.29 7.97
N ALA A 13 -2.50 -0.66 8.53
CA ALA A 13 -2.86 -2.05 8.59
C ALA A 13 -2.76 -2.61 9.99
N ASN A 14 -3.55 -3.63 10.29
CA ASN A 14 -3.49 -4.31 11.57
C ASN A 14 -2.42 -5.41 11.54
N ALA A 15 -1.29 -5.15 12.20
CA ALA A 15 -0.16 -6.09 12.28
C ALA A 15 -0.46 -7.37 13.10
N GLN A 16 -1.58 -7.43 13.84
CA GLN A 16 -1.94 -8.56 14.69
C GLN A 16 -2.89 -9.57 14.02
N ILE A 17 -3.34 -9.30 12.80
CA ILE A 17 -4.23 -10.18 12.05
C ILE A 17 -3.46 -10.76 10.86
N VAL A 18 -3.72 -12.03 10.54
CA VAL A 18 -3.19 -12.71 9.35
C VAL A 18 -3.37 -11.85 8.10
N ASP A 19 -2.35 -11.84 7.25
CA ASP A 19 -2.25 -11.02 6.03
C ASP A 19 -2.18 -9.51 6.23
N PHE A 20 -2.14 -9.02 7.46
CA PHE A 20 -2.00 -7.60 7.80
C PHE A 20 -3.05 -6.74 7.08
N PRO A 21 -4.35 -6.91 7.39
CA PRO A 21 -5.43 -6.26 6.67
C PRO A 21 -5.38 -4.74 6.86
N ILE A 22 -5.59 -4.02 5.77
CA ILE A 22 -5.70 -2.57 5.76
C ILE A 22 -6.97 -2.16 6.54
N VAL A 23 -6.78 -1.38 7.60
CA VAL A 23 -7.85 -0.82 8.44
C VAL A 23 -8.12 0.65 8.15
N TYR A 24 -7.22 1.31 7.41
CA TYR A 24 -7.42 2.68 6.96
C TYR A 24 -6.64 2.97 5.67
N CYS A 25 -7.23 3.73 4.76
CA CYS A 25 -6.54 4.38 3.65
C CYS A 25 -6.96 5.85 3.63
N ASN A 26 -6.10 6.79 3.23
CA ASN A 26 -6.55 8.17 3.08
C ASN A 26 -7.08 8.45 1.66
N GLU A 27 -7.71 9.62 1.47
CA GLU A 27 -8.28 10.00 0.18
C GLU A 27 -7.21 10.14 -0.91
N SER A 28 -6.02 10.64 -0.55
CA SER A 28 -4.90 10.80 -1.48
C SER A 28 -4.44 9.46 -2.05
N PHE A 29 -4.41 8.39 -1.24
CA PHE A 29 -4.15 7.04 -1.73
C PHE A 29 -5.19 6.59 -2.76
N CYS A 30 -6.48 6.78 -2.47
CA CYS A 30 -7.55 6.41 -3.40
C CYS A 30 -7.43 7.14 -4.74
N LYS A 31 -7.15 8.46 -4.70
CA LYS A 31 -6.96 9.29 -5.89
C LYS A 31 -5.80 8.82 -6.76
N ILE A 32 -4.65 8.54 -6.16
CA ILE A 32 -3.44 8.19 -6.91
C ILE A 32 -3.50 6.76 -7.43
N SER A 33 -4.04 5.82 -6.63
CA SER A 33 -4.11 4.40 -6.97
C SER A 33 -5.28 4.05 -7.92
N GLY A 34 -6.34 4.85 -7.95
CA GLY A 34 -7.57 4.57 -8.71
C GLY A 34 -8.51 3.55 -8.04
N TYR A 35 -8.14 3.02 -6.87
CA TYR A 35 -9.01 2.16 -6.09
C TYR A 35 -9.86 3.00 -5.13
N ASN A 36 -11.14 2.67 -5.02
CA ASN A 36 -11.97 3.30 -3.99
C ASN A 36 -11.73 2.63 -2.62
N ARG A 37 -12.15 3.30 -1.54
CA ARG A 37 -11.93 2.82 -0.17
C ARG A 37 -12.46 1.39 0.05
N ALA A 38 -13.65 1.06 -0.44
CA ALA A 38 -14.24 -0.27 -0.25
C ALA A 38 -13.42 -1.38 -0.93
N GLU A 39 -12.69 -1.05 -2.00
CA GLU A 39 -11.80 -1.99 -2.71
C GLU A 39 -10.43 -2.16 -2.04
N VAL A 40 -10.05 -1.27 -1.14
CA VAL A 40 -8.74 -1.25 -0.46
C VAL A 40 -8.84 -1.82 0.95
N MET A 41 -9.90 -1.46 1.68
CA MET A 41 -10.11 -1.91 3.06
C MET A 41 -10.13 -3.44 3.13
N GLN A 42 -9.60 -3.99 4.22
CA GLN A 42 -9.48 -5.44 4.48
C GLN A 42 -8.57 -6.22 3.53
N LYS A 43 -8.00 -5.61 2.48
CA LYS A 43 -6.95 -6.24 1.69
C LYS A 43 -5.63 -6.24 2.44
N SER A 44 -4.73 -7.15 2.08
CA SER A 44 -3.38 -7.17 2.63
C SER A 44 -2.64 -5.86 2.35
N CYS A 45 -1.92 -5.34 3.36
CA CYS A 45 -1.07 -4.16 3.23
C CYS A 45 0.15 -4.37 2.31
N ARG A 46 0.42 -5.61 1.92
CA ARG A 46 1.40 -5.94 0.88
C ARG A 46 1.01 -5.37 -0.49
N CYS A 47 -0.25 -4.95 -0.68
CA CYS A 47 -0.76 -4.38 -1.92
C CYS A 47 -0.62 -5.29 -3.15
N GLY A 48 -0.66 -6.62 -2.97
CA GLY A 48 -0.51 -7.59 -4.08
C GLY A 48 -1.54 -7.43 -5.20
N PHE A 49 -2.71 -6.84 -4.90
CA PHE A 49 -3.72 -6.49 -5.89
C PHE A 49 -3.30 -5.33 -6.84
N MET A 50 -2.18 -4.68 -6.56
CA MET A 50 -1.58 -3.61 -7.37
C MET A 50 -0.30 -4.06 -8.06
N TYR A 51 0.11 -5.34 -7.94
CA TYR A 51 1.28 -5.84 -8.65
C TYR A 51 0.97 -6.04 -10.13
N GLY A 52 1.99 -5.94 -10.97
CA GLY A 52 1.90 -6.25 -12.39
C GLY A 52 3.21 -6.79 -12.94
N GLU A 53 3.32 -6.86 -14.26
CA GLU A 53 4.41 -7.57 -14.95
C GLU A 53 5.81 -7.08 -14.58
N LEU A 54 5.96 -5.76 -14.35
CA LEU A 54 7.23 -5.12 -14.03
C LEU A 54 7.42 -4.87 -12.52
N THR A 55 6.52 -5.37 -11.66
CA THR A 55 6.73 -5.30 -10.21
C THR A 55 7.89 -6.21 -9.83
N ASP A 56 8.95 -5.61 -9.28
CA ASP A 56 10.16 -6.35 -8.92
C ASP A 56 9.91 -7.34 -7.77
N LYS A 57 10.27 -8.61 -8.01
CA LYS A 57 10.02 -9.72 -7.08
C LYS A 57 10.95 -9.68 -5.87
N GLU A 58 12.18 -9.17 -6.04
CA GLU A 58 13.12 -9.05 -4.92
C GLU A 58 12.63 -8.02 -3.91
N THR A 59 12.13 -6.88 -4.39
CA THR A 59 11.49 -5.86 -3.55
C THR A 59 10.24 -6.40 -2.83
N VAL A 60 9.41 -7.20 -3.50
CA VAL A 60 8.25 -7.85 -2.86
C VAL A 60 8.71 -8.80 -1.74
N ALA A 61 9.71 -9.64 -1.99
CA ALA A 61 10.25 -10.54 -0.97
C ALA A 61 10.83 -9.78 0.22
N ARG A 62 11.51 -8.65 -0.01
CA ARG A 62 12.01 -7.76 1.04
C ARG A 62 10.86 -7.15 1.86
N LEU A 63 9.80 -6.68 1.21
CA LEU A 63 8.59 -6.19 1.88
C LEU A 63 7.98 -7.28 2.78
N GLU A 64 7.83 -8.50 2.27
CA GLU A 64 7.30 -9.63 3.04
C GLU A 64 8.16 -9.94 4.26
N TYR A 65 9.46 -10.07 4.06
CA TYR A 65 10.42 -10.30 5.13
C TYR A 65 10.35 -9.22 6.22
N THR A 66 10.34 -7.94 5.82
CA THR A 66 10.27 -6.80 6.74
C THR A 66 8.98 -6.82 7.56
N LEU A 67 7.84 -7.12 6.94
CA LEU A 67 6.56 -7.19 7.65
C LEU A 67 6.51 -8.38 8.62
N GLU A 68 6.98 -9.55 8.21
CA GLU A 68 6.98 -10.76 9.04
C GLU A 68 7.92 -10.65 10.24
N ASN A 69 9.05 -9.97 10.06
CA ASN A 69 10.03 -9.73 11.13
C ASN A 69 9.76 -8.45 11.93
N GLN A 70 8.65 -7.74 11.64
CA GLN A 70 8.25 -6.50 12.32
C GLN A 70 9.35 -5.42 12.31
N GLN A 71 10.04 -5.29 11.18
CA GLN A 71 11.12 -4.33 11.00
C GLN A 71 10.63 -3.06 10.32
N GLN A 72 11.31 -1.95 10.59
CA GLN A 72 11.13 -0.72 9.81
C GLN A 72 12.07 -0.76 8.61
N ASP A 73 11.55 -0.42 7.43
CA ASP A 73 12.34 -0.37 6.21
C ASP A 73 11.82 0.71 5.24
N GLN A 74 12.65 1.06 4.26
CA GLN A 74 12.32 1.95 3.15
C GLN A 74 12.84 1.35 1.84
N PHE A 75 11.95 1.21 0.85
CA PHE A 75 12.25 0.70 -0.48
C PHE A 75 11.32 1.34 -1.51
N GLU A 76 11.72 1.27 -2.78
CA GLU A 76 10.90 1.71 -3.92
C GLU A 76 10.29 0.49 -4.60
N ILE A 77 8.98 0.53 -4.86
CA ILE A 77 8.25 -0.57 -5.51
C ILE A 77 7.36 -0.02 -6.63
N LEU A 78 7.38 -0.67 -7.79
CA LEU A 78 6.47 -0.35 -8.88
C LEU A 78 5.10 -1.00 -8.66
N LEU A 79 4.08 -0.17 -8.47
CA LEU A 79 2.68 -0.58 -8.32
C LEU A 79 1.83 -0.03 -9.47
N TYR A 80 0.86 -0.81 -9.90
CA TYR A 80 -0.07 -0.49 -10.96
C TYR A 80 -1.33 0.15 -10.39
N LYS A 81 -1.74 1.25 -11.00
CA LYS A 81 -3.05 1.84 -10.75
C LYS A 81 -4.14 0.88 -11.23
N LYS A 82 -5.32 1.01 -10.65
CA LYS A 82 -6.51 0.35 -11.20
C LYS A 82 -6.70 0.86 -12.63
N ASN A 83 -6.73 -0.04 -13.61
CA ASN A 83 -7.03 0.32 -14.99
C ASN A 83 -8.44 0.93 -15.04
N SER A 84 -8.51 2.23 -15.26
CA SER A 84 -9.69 2.87 -15.82
C SER A 84 -9.74 2.44 -17.29
N LYS A 85 -10.74 1.63 -17.66
CA LYS A 85 -11.09 1.49 -19.08
C LYS A 85 -11.44 2.85 -19.67
#